data_AF-A0ABD4V0X8-F1
#
_entry.id   AF-A0ABD4V0X8-F1
#
_cell.length_a   1.000
_cell.length_b   1.000
_cell.length_c   1.000
_cell.angle_alpha   90.00
_cell.angle_beta   90.00
_cell.angle_gamma   90.00
#
_symmetry.space_group_name_H-M   'P 1'
#
loop_
_entity.id
_entity.type
_entity.pdbx_description
1 polymer ?
#
loop_
_entity_poly.entity_id
_entity_poly.type
_entity_poly.pdbx_seq_one_letter_code
_entity_poly.pdbx_strand_id
1 'polypeptide(L)'
;METPVFEELDPASDCDCPGCVHWRRVLPPGSRAAGPVGHPATLSHVRGLARAGRTPMALALAATAGAVLAAGQAVPAVAAAHGPALPGVPAGDEPDTPQGGKAPLHGPSGKPAAAARPGQAAKAPTTTRAEIINRAKTWIDADVPYSMSAYWKDGYRQDCSGFVSMAWGLPGNEWTGSLDSFGVRITRDQLQPGDMLLFHNPDNPEKGSHVVIFGGWTDYTHTYYVAYEQTPPHARKQSTPYAYWSNSDHYVPYRYKGLAEGAGGAEPSTPTPPATPGTATRFPGAAYFGTGANNAYVTQLGKLLVERGGARFYTTGPGPRWTSADQRATQAFQKAQGWTGADADGRPGPTTWAYLTGRKGKDIPPVAGSPGAPGTGTSHPVPAYPGRAMFRPGANNAYVTQLGKQLVKKGFGTHYTTGPGSRWGEADRRNVEAFQRAQGWRGGAADGYPGPETWRRLFS
;
A
#
# COMPACT_ATOMS: atom_id res chain seq x y z
N MET A 1 -6.65 14.17 40.17
CA MET A 1 -6.97 13.42 38.93
C MET A 1 -6.27 12.08 39.09
N GLU A 2 -7.03 11.06 39.51
CA GLU A 2 -6.51 9.72 39.82
C GLU A 2 -6.07 9.00 38.53
N THR A 3 -4.95 8.29 38.61
CA THR A 3 -4.44 7.42 37.55
C THR A 3 -5.30 6.17 37.43
N PRO A 4 -5.69 5.71 36.22
CA PRO A 4 -6.49 4.50 36.08
C PRO A 4 -5.67 3.26 36.46
N VAL A 5 -6.24 2.42 37.32
CA VAL A 5 -5.75 1.07 37.64
C VAL A 5 -6.12 0.16 36.48
N PHE A 6 -5.14 -0.49 35.86
CA PHE A 6 -5.40 -1.60 34.94
C PHE A 6 -5.60 -2.87 35.77
N GLU A 7 -6.82 -3.40 35.75
CA GLU A 7 -7.10 -4.76 36.21
C GLU A 7 -6.68 -5.73 35.10
N GLU A 8 -5.64 -6.51 35.36
CA GLU A 8 -5.19 -7.58 34.46
C GLU A 8 -6.16 -8.76 34.60
N LEU A 9 -7.06 -8.90 33.64
CA LEU A 9 -8.01 -10.02 33.59
C LEU A 9 -7.25 -11.30 33.23
N ASP A 10 -7.03 -12.17 34.22
CA ASP A 10 -6.58 -13.54 33.97
C ASP A 10 -7.62 -14.28 33.12
N PRO A 11 -7.23 -14.91 32.00
CA PRO A 11 -8.18 -15.63 31.17
C PRO A 11 -8.74 -16.82 31.94
N ALA A 12 -10.07 -16.94 31.96
CA ALA A 12 -10.76 -18.11 32.49
C ALA A 12 -10.13 -19.39 31.91
N SER A 13 -9.84 -20.36 32.78
CA SER A 13 -9.07 -21.58 32.48
C SER A 13 -9.70 -22.51 31.43
N ASP A 14 -10.84 -22.13 30.87
CA ASP A 14 -11.74 -23.02 30.13
C ASP A 14 -11.90 -22.56 28.67
N CYS A 15 -11.08 -21.60 28.22
CA CYS A 15 -11.11 -21.09 26.84
C CYS A 15 -10.34 -22.02 25.88
N ASP A 16 -11.04 -22.52 24.86
CA ASP A 16 -10.54 -23.45 23.83
C ASP A 16 -10.08 -22.74 22.53
N CYS A 17 -9.86 -21.43 22.55
CA CYS A 17 -9.42 -20.72 21.36
C CYS A 17 -7.96 -21.09 20.98
N PRO A 18 -7.58 -21.01 19.70
CA PRO A 18 -6.26 -21.43 19.22
C PRO A 18 -5.09 -20.74 19.94
N GLY A 19 -5.27 -19.48 20.38
CA GLY A 19 -4.26 -18.73 21.13
C GLY A 19 -4.02 -19.24 22.55
N CYS A 20 -5.09 -19.58 23.28
CA CYS A 20 -5.00 -20.13 24.63
C CYS A 20 -4.47 -21.56 24.63
N VAL A 21 -4.83 -22.38 23.64
CA VAL A 21 -4.30 -23.75 23.45
C VAL A 21 -2.80 -23.71 23.11
N HIS A 22 -2.36 -22.73 22.32
CA HIS A 22 -0.94 -22.53 22.05
C HIS A 22 -0.17 -22.19 23.33
N TRP A 23 -0.67 -21.26 24.15
CA TRP A 23 -0.01 -20.84 25.39
C TRP A 23 0.11 -21.96 26.44
N ARG A 24 -0.92 -22.82 26.58
CA ARG A 24 -0.85 -24.00 27.46
C ARG A 24 0.22 -25.02 27.03
N ARG A 25 0.53 -25.10 25.74
CA ARG A 25 1.51 -26.05 25.20
C ARG A 25 2.95 -25.57 25.31
N VAL A 26 3.18 -24.27 25.54
CA VAL A 26 4.52 -23.66 25.53
C VAL A 26 5.09 -23.46 26.94
N LEU A 27 4.26 -23.55 27.99
CA LEU A 27 4.72 -23.44 29.38
C LEU A 27 5.06 -24.82 29.98
N PRO A 28 6.25 -25.01 30.59
CA PRO A 28 6.62 -26.27 31.23
C PRO A 28 5.90 -26.45 32.59
N PRO A 29 5.56 -27.69 33.00
CA PRO A 29 4.84 -27.94 34.24
C PRO A 29 5.81 -27.87 35.43
N GLY A 30 5.80 -26.75 36.16
CA GLY A 30 6.48 -26.68 37.44
C GLY A 30 7.01 -25.29 37.77
N SER A 31 6.14 -24.41 38.29
CA SER A 31 6.50 -23.22 39.06
C SER A 31 5.26 -22.68 39.78
N ARG A 32 4.71 -23.47 40.72
CA ARG A 32 3.86 -22.94 41.80
C ARG A 32 4.59 -23.15 43.11
N ALA A 33 5.55 -22.28 43.38
CA ALA A 33 6.16 -22.13 44.70
C ALA A 33 6.81 -20.75 44.78
N ALA A 34 6.12 -19.80 45.41
CA ALA A 34 6.75 -18.67 46.09
C ALA A 34 5.71 -18.06 47.05
N GLY A 35 5.79 -18.50 48.31
CA GLY A 35 5.21 -17.76 49.43
C GLY A 35 6.00 -16.47 49.71
N PRO A 36 5.47 -15.57 50.55
CA PRO A 36 5.95 -14.20 50.66
C PRO A 36 7.00 -14.05 51.77
N VAL A 37 7.98 -13.18 51.52
CA VAL A 37 8.82 -12.48 52.51
C VAL A 37 8.49 -11.01 52.27
N GLY A 38 8.06 -10.15 53.19
CA GLY A 38 7.97 -10.13 54.65
C GLY A 38 8.17 -8.64 55.03
N HIS A 39 7.30 -8.10 55.92
CA HIS A 39 7.55 -7.03 56.91
C HIS A 39 6.33 -6.13 57.20
N PRO A 40 6.27 -5.56 58.43
CA PRO A 40 5.08 -5.63 59.29
C PRO A 40 4.44 -4.27 59.58
N ALA A 41 3.20 -4.28 60.09
CA ALA A 41 2.67 -3.39 61.15
C ALA A 41 1.14 -3.58 61.22
N THR A 42 0.64 -4.21 62.28
CA THR A 42 -0.12 -3.58 63.39
C THR A 42 -1.64 -3.67 63.24
N LEU A 43 -2.25 -4.12 64.35
CA LEU A 43 -3.61 -3.85 64.83
C LEU A 43 -4.77 -4.72 64.31
N SER A 44 -5.10 -5.67 65.19
CA SER A 44 -6.41 -5.75 65.87
C SER A 44 -7.68 -6.12 65.10
N HIS A 45 -8.23 -7.25 65.54
CA HIS A 45 -9.60 -7.44 66.04
C HIS A 45 -10.67 -8.08 65.13
N VAL A 46 -11.16 -9.22 65.66
CA VAL A 46 -12.56 -9.66 65.78
C VAL A 46 -13.12 -10.66 64.73
N ARG A 47 -13.13 -11.92 65.20
CA ARG A 47 -14.21 -12.95 65.19
C ARG A 47 -15.53 -12.70 64.44
N GLY A 48 -16.01 -13.77 63.81
CA GLY A 48 -17.45 -14.14 63.68
C GLY A 48 -17.76 -14.81 62.33
N LEU A 49 -18.00 -16.13 62.25
CA LEU A 49 -19.32 -16.82 62.31
C LEU A 49 -20.30 -16.33 61.21
N ALA A 50 -21.02 -17.12 60.41
CA ALA A 50 -21.30 -18.55 60.34
C ALA A 50 -22.04 -18.87 59.00
N ARG A 51 -22.20 -20.18 58.68
CA ARG A 51 -23.36 -20.94 58.11
C ARG A 51 -24.39 -20.24 57.16
N ALA A 52 -25.09 -20.85 56.20
CA ALA A 52 -25.37 -22.24 55.77
C ALA A 52 -26.31 -22.24 54.52
N GLY A 53 -26.58 -23.44 53.96
CA GLY A 53 -27.69 -23.81 53.05
C GLY A 53 -27.20 -24.28 51.65
N ARG A 54 -27.21 -25.55 51.18
CA ARG A 54 -28.21 -26.67 51.12
C ARG A 54 -29.55 -26.21 50.50
N THR A 55 -30.11 -26.76 49.41
CA THR A 55 -30.19 -28.14 48.88
C THR A 55 -30.79 -28.19 47.44
N PRO A 56 -30.76 -29.35 46.72
CA PRO A 56 -31.24 -29.57 45.34
C PRO A 56 -32.50 -30.47 45.24
N MET A 57 -33.18 -30.55 44.08
CA MET A 57 -33.84 -31.80 43.59
C MET A 57 -34.33 -31.72 42.12
N ALA A 58 -34.41 -32.90 41.50
CA ALA A 58 -34.65 -33.24 40.10
C ALA A 58 -36.12 -33.40 39.68
N LEU A 59 -36.38 -33.53 38.37
CA LEU A 59 -37.39 -34.44 37.82
C LEU A 59 -37.09 -34.83 36.36
N ALA A 60 -37.30 -36.11 36.04
CA ALA A 60 -37.20 -36.74 34.73
C ALA A 60 -38.59 -36.89 34.08
N LEU A 61 -38.65 -37.10 32.77
CA LEU A 61 -39.66 -37.93 32.10
C LEU A 61 -39.19 -38.33 30.69
N ALA A 62 -39.47 -39.59 30.35
CA ALA A 62 -39.14 -40.28 29.10
C ALA A 62 -40.42 -40.60 28.31
N ALA A 63 -40.30 -40.82 27.00
CA ALA A 63 -41.22 -41.65 26.22
C ALA A 63 -40.55 -42.20 24.93
N THR A 64 -40.80 -43.49 24.68
CA THR A 64 -40.43 -44.36 23.54
C THR A 64 -41.40 -44.13 22.35
N ALA A 65 -41.32 -44.66 21.11
CA ALA A 65 -40.81 -45.91 20.53
C ALA A 65 -40.79 -45.84 18.97
N GLY A 66 -40.18 -46.83 18.29
CA GLY A 66 -40.62 -47.30 16.96
C GLY A 66 -39.52 -47.49 15.90
N ALA A 67 -39.19 -48.75 15.58
CA ALA A 67 -38.29 -49.15 14.49
C ALA A 67 -39.09 -49.73 13.30
N VAL A 68 -38.72 -49.39 12.06
CA VAL A 68 -39.07 -50.13 10.83
C VAL A 68 -37.84 -50.14 9.90
N LEU A 69 -37.37 -51.34 9.55
CA LEU A 69 -36.37 -51.57 8.50
C LEU A 69 -37.04 -51.59 7.12
N ALA A 70 -36.48 -50.85 6.16
CA ALA A 70 -36.70 -51.08 4.74
C ALA A 70 -35.39 -50.84 3.97
N ALA A 71 -35.00 -51.84 3.17
CA ALA A 71 -33.84 -51.81 2.30
C ALA A 71 -34.13 -50.96 1.04
N GLY A 72 -33.15 -50.16 0.59
CA GLY A 72 -33.28 -49.39 -0.65
C GLY A 72 -32.06 -48.51 -0.96
N GLN A 73 -31.15 -49.07 -1.75
CA GLN A 73 -30.16 -48.49 -2.67
C GLN A 73 -29.62 -47.06 -2.48
N ALA A 74 -28.29 -46.97 -2.45
CA ALA A 74 -27.50 -45.75 -2.34
C ALA A 74 -27.57 -44.82 -3.57
N VAL A 75 -27.74 -43.52 -3.29
CA VAL A 75 -27.42 -42.41 -4.20
C VAL A 75 -26.70 -41.36 -3.36
N PRO A 76 -25.51 -40.85 -3.73
CA PRO A 76 -24.84 -39.85 -2.90
C PRO A 76 -25.51 -38.49 -3.13
N ALA A 77 -26.10 -37.95 -2.06
CA ALA A 77 -26.51 -36.56 -1.98
C ALA A 77 -25.24 -35.68 -1.95
N VAL A 78 -25.14 -34.75 -2.90
CA VAL A 78 -24.16 -33.67 -2.86
C VAL A 78 -24.48 -32.80 -1.64
N ALA A 79 -23.63 -32.87 -0.62
CA ALA A 79 -23.68 -31.95 0.50
C ALA A 79 -23.39 -30.53 -0.03
N ALA A 80 -24.42 -29.68 -0.02
CA ALA A 80 -24.27 -28.25 -0.16
C ALA A 80 -23.44 -27.74 1.02
N ALA A 81 -22.13 -27.58 0.79
CA ALA A 81 -21.27 -26.86 1.70
C ALA A 81 -21.69 -25.39 1.69
N HIS A 82 -22.42 -25.01 2.73
CA HIS A 82 -22.58 -23.61 3.13
C HIS A 82 -21.20 -23.10 3.57
N GLY A 83 -20.41 -22.64 2.60
CA GLY A 83 -19.23 -21.84 2.85
C GLY A 83 -19.65 -20.40 3.20
N PRO A 84 -18.93 -19.72 4.10
CA PRO A 84 -19.25 -18.34 4.44
C PRO A 84 -19.11 -17.48 3.18
N ALA A 85 -20.19 -16.79 2.82
CA ALA A 85 -20.16 -15.72 1.84
C ALA A 85 -19.17 -14.65 2.34
N LEU A 86 -18.04 -14.51 1.66
CA LEU A 86 -17.18 -13.33 1.79
C LEU A 86 -17.30 -12.52 0.50
N PRO A 87 -17.62 -11.22 0.57
CA PRO A 87 -18.02 -10.42 -0.58
C PRO A 87 -16.89 -10.31 -1.61
N GLY A 88 -17.22 -10.49 -2.88
CA GLY A 88 -16.40 -9.92 -3.95
C GLY A 88 -16.30 -8.41 -3.73
N VAL A 89 -15.14 -7.81 -3.95
CA VAL A 89 -15.09 -6.36 -4.17
C VAL A 89 -15.73 -6.16 -5.54
N PRO A 90 -16.97 -5.65 -5.60
CA PRO A 90 -17.63 -5.44 -6.86
C PRO A 90 -16.93 -4.29 -7.56
N ALA A 91 -16.79 -4.35 -8.88
CA ALA A 91 -16.58 -3.15 -9.70
C ALA A 91 -17.84 -2.23 -9.70
N GLY A 92 -18.68 -2.32 -8.67
CA GLY A 92 -19.98 -1.67 -8.52
C GLY A 92 -20.07 -0.70 -7.34
N ASP A 93 -18.95 -0.44 -6.65
CA ASP A 93 -18.88 0.53 -5.55
C ASP A 93 -18.21 1.86 -5.97
N GLU A 94 -18.00 2.10 -7.27
CA GLU A 94 -17.57 3.41 -7.74
C GLU A 94 -18.74 4.40 -7.55
N PRO A 95 -18.60 5.41 -6.68
CA PRO A 95 -19.67 6.36 -6.47
C PRO A 95 -19.85 7.19 -7.74
N ASP A 96 -21.10 7.48 -8.12
CA ASP A 96 -21.37 8.46 -9.17
C ASP A 96 -20.69 9.79 -8.82
N THR A 97 -19.98 10.39 -9.77
CA THR A 97 -19.21 11.63 -9.57
C THR A 97 -19.77 12.78 -10.41
N PRO A 98 -21.08 13.11 -10.32
CA PRO A 98 -21.66 14.16 -11.14
C PRO A 98 -21.00 15.49 -10.84
N GLN A 99 -20.76 16.38 -11.82
CA GLN A 99 -20.11 17.67 -11.59
C GLN A 99 -20.90 18.87 -12.15
N GLY A 100 -20.80 20.00 -11.47
CA GLY A 100 -21.41 21.27 -11.89
C GLY A 100 -20.59 21.97 -12.97
N GLY A 101 -21.25 22.85 -13.71
CA GLY A 101 -20.60 23.70 -14.71
C GLY A 101 -19.68 24.76 -14.09
N LYS A 102 -18.92 25.45 -14.95
CA LYS A 102 -18.07 26.59 -14.55
C LYS A 102 -18.89 27.67 -13.85
N ALA A 103 -18.42 28.15 -12.71
CA ALA A 103 -19.09 29.18 -11.92
C ALA A 103 -18.10 30.15 -11.25
N PRO A 104 -18.56 31.34 -10.82
CA PRO A 104 -17.79 32.21 -9.92
C PRO A 104 -17.43 31.47 -8.62
N LEU A 105 -16.49 32.03 -7.84
CA LEU A 105 -16.15 31.48 -6.53
C LEU A 105 -17.40 31.39 -5.66
N HIS A 106 -17.95 32.48 -5.16
CA HIS A 106 -19.04 32.43 -4.17
C HIS A 106 -20.48 32.20 -4.72
N GLY A 107 -20.64 31.53 -5.86
CA GLY A 107 -21.95 31.30 -6.49
C GLY A 107 -22.69 32.59 -6.91
N PRO A 108 -23.98 32.51 -7.30
CA PRO A 108 -24.73 33.66 -7.83
C PRO A 108 -24.99 34.77 -6.81
N SER A 109 -24.98 34.44 -5.51
CA SER A 109 -25.26 35.35 -4.40
C SER A 109 -24.00 36.01 -3.83
N GLY A 110 -22.82 35.57 -4.27
CA GLY A 110 -21.54 36.12 -3.86
C GLY A 110 -21.24 37.45 -4.54
N LYS A 111 -20.63 38.40 -3.80
CA LYS A 111 -20.01 39.56 -4.46
C LYS A 111 -19.03 39.04 -5.52
N PRO A 112 -19.16 39.46 -6.80
CA PRO A 112 -18.23 38.99 -7.81
C PRO A 112 -16.82 39.42 -7.41
N ALA A 113 -15.88 38.47 -7.39
CA ALA A 113 -14.49 38.83 -7.59
C ALA A 113 -14.43 39.64 -8.90
N ALA A 114 -13.69 40.74 -8.92
CA ALA A 114 -13.63 41.66 -10.05
C ALA A 114 -13.57 40.86 -11.36
N ALA A 115 -14.59 41.03 -12.21
CA ALA A 115 -14.73 40.25 -13.43
C ALA A 115 -13.43 40.33 -14.23
N ALA A 116 -12.78 39.19 -14.45
CA ALA A 116 -11.69 39.11 -15.39
C ALA A 116 -12.20 39.59 -16.75
N ARG A 117 -11.51 40.55 -17.35
CA ARG A 117 -11.85 41.07 -18.68
C ARG A 117 -11.90 39.89 -19.68
N PRO A 118 -12.89 39.84 -20.59
CA PRO A 118 -12.92 38.83 -21.63
C PRO A 118 -11.59 38.82 -22.39
N GLY A 119 -10.89 37.68 -22.41
CA GLY A 119 -9.61 37.52 -23.11
C GLY A 119 -8.34 37.63 -22.26
N GLN A 120 -8.43 37.91 -20.95
CA GLN A 120 -7.30 37.68 -20.04
C GLN A 120 -7.46 36.34 -19.35
N ALA A 121 -6.61 35.37 -19.72
CA ALA A 121 -6.45 34.16 -18.90
C ALA A 121 -6.13 34.61 -17.48
N ALA A 122 -7.03 34.33 -16.53
CA ALA A 122 -6.81 34.68 -15.13
C ALA A 122 -5.47 34.07 -14.72
N LYS A 123 -4.51 34.92 -14.34
CA LYS A 123 -3.18 34.46 -13.93
C LYS A 123 -3.39 33.50 -12.77
N ALA A 124 -3.08 32.22 -13.00
CA ALA A 124 -3.22 31.16 -12.02
C ALA A 124 -2.52 31.59 -10.71
N PRO A 125 -3.25 31.67 -9.58
CA PRO A 125 -2.65 32.08 -8.30
C PRO A 125 -1.44 31.22 -7.95
N THR A 126 -0.39 31.87 -7.46
CA THR A 126 0.81 31.17 -7.05
C THR A 126 0.55 30.36 -5.79
N THR A 127 0.91 29.07 -5.77
CA THR A 127 0.78 28.19 -4.60
C THR A 127 1.93 27.17 -4.53
N THR A 128 2.02 26.39 -3.46
CA THR A 128 3.01 25.30 -3.31
C THR A 128 2.34 23.94 -3.23
N ARG A 129 3.09 22.85 -3.44
CA ARG A 129 2.56 21.48 -3.28
C ARG A 129 2.02 21.22 -1.89
N ALA A 130 2.74 21.69 -0.88
CA ALA A 130 2.35 21.54 0.52
C ALA A 130 1.02 22.24 0.78
N GLU A 131 0.85 23.46 0.25
CA GLU A 131 -0.40 24.20 0.36
C GLU A 131 -1.56 23.50 -0.36
N ILE A 132 -1.35 23.00 -1.59
CA ILE A 132 -2.38 22.24 -2.31
C ILE A 132 -2.87 21.04 -1.49
N ILE A 133 -1.93 20.24 -0.95
CA ILE A 133 -2.28 19.06 -0.15
C ILE A 133 -2.92 19.46 1.18
N ASN A 134 -2.47 20.54 1.83
CA ASN A 134 -3.07 21.03 3.06
C ASN A 134 -4.51 21.51 2.84
N ARG A 135 -4.78 22.22 1.74
CA ARG A 135 -6.13 22.62 1.33
C ARG A 135 -7.01 21.40 1.05
N ALA A 136 -6.50 20.39 0.36
CA ALA A 136 -7.24 19.13 0.16
C ALA A 136 -7.60 18.45 1.49
N LYS A 137 -6.68 18.45 2.48
CA LYS A 137 -6.93 17.88 3.80
C LYS A 137 -8.00 18.63 4.59
N THR A 138 -8.11 19.96 4.48
CA THR A 138 -9.13 20.71 5.25
C THR A 138 -10.55 20.30 4.88
N TRP A 139 -10.81 19.93 3.62
CA TRP A 139 -12.12 19.42 3.20
C TRP A 139 -12.38 18.00 3.69
N ILE A 140 -11.35 17.14 3.68
CA ILE A 140 -11.46 15.78 4.22
C ILE A 140 -11.71 15.81 5.72
N ASP A 141 -10.93 16.60 6.46
CA ASP A 141 -11.05 16.69 7.92
C ASP A 141 -12.38 17.32 8.36
N ALA A 142 -12.99 18.14 7.50
CA ALA A 142 -14.30 18.76 7.72
C ALA A 142 -15.48 17.92 7.19
N ASP A 143 -15.21 16.75 6.61
CA ASP A 143 -16.22 15.86 6.03
C ASP A 143 -17.19 16.57 5.08
N VAL A 144 -16.64 17.40 4.18
CA VAL A 144 -17.45 18.29 3.34
C VAL A 144 -18.41 17.46 2.46
N PRO A 145 -19.74 17.67 2.55
CA PRO A 145 -20.71 16.83 1.85
C PRO A 145 -20.69 17.10 0.35
N TYR A 146 -21.03 16.08 -0.44
CA TYR A 146 -21.11 16.19 -1.90
C TYR A 146 -22.31 17.04 -2.34
N SER A 147 -22.08 18.06 -3.16
CA SER A 147 -23.15 18.83 -3.78
C SER A 147 -22.69 19.54 -5.05
N MET A 148 -23.54 19.44 -6.06
CA MET A 148 -23.42 20.07 -7.37
C MET A 148 -23.78 21.54 -7.39
N SER A 149 -24.55 21.98 -6.40
CA SER A 149 -25.18 23.29 -6.37
C SER A 149 -24.83 24.09 -5.12
N ALA A 150 -24.37 23.42 -4.06
CA ALA A 150 -23.93 24.09 -2.85
C ALA A 150 -22.44 24.44 -2.90
N TYR A 151 -22.11 25.48 -2.16
CA TYR A 151 -20.77 26.04 -2.04
C TYR A 151 -20.37 25.94 -0.58
N TRP A 152 -19.13 25.51 -0.34
CA TRP A 152 -18.59 25.49 1.00
C TRP A 152 -18.28 26.91 1.49
N LYS A 153 -18.00 27.06 2.78
CA LYS A 153 -17.75 28.37 3.43
C LYS A 153 -16.57 29.16 2.84
N ASP A 154 -15.65 28.48 2.15
CA ASP A 154 -14.53 29.09 1.43
C ASP A 154 -14.89 29.48 -0.02
N GLY A 155 -16.13 29.23 -0.44
CA GLY A 155 -16.66 29.59 -1.74
C GLY A 155 -16.42 28.55 -2.82
N TYR A 156 -15.93 27.34 -2.57
CA TYR A 156 -15.82 26.36 -3.66
C TYR A 156 -17.04 25.42 -3.72
N ARG A 157 -17.42 25.02 -4.93
CA ARG A 157 -18.50 24.06 -5.20
C ARG A 157 -18.12 22.69 -4.66
N GLN A 158 -19.06 21.98 -4.05
CA GLN A 158 -18.77 20.77 -3.27
C GLN A 158 -18.79 19.48 -4.12
N ASP A 159 -18.20 19.52 -5.30
CA ASP A 159 -18.10 18.38 -6.23
C ASP A 159 -16.64 18.10 -6.63
N CYS A 160 -16.40 17.12 -7.51
CA CYS A 160 -15.05 16.69 -7.87
C CYS A 160 -14.17 17.82 -8.43
N SER A 161 -14.70 18.64 -9.35
CA SER A 161 -13.94 19.72 -9.98
C SER A 161 -13.89 21.01 -9.14
N GLY A 162 -14.87 21.25 -8.28
CA GLY A 162 -14.81 22.28 -7.24
C GLY A 162 -13.77 21.95 -6.17
N PHE A 163 -13.59 20.67 -5.81
CA PHE A 163 -12.52 20.22 -4.92
C PHE A 163 -11.12 20.49 -5.49
N VAL A 164 -10.90 20.22 -6.78
CA VAL A 164 -9.61 20.52 -7.44
C VAL A 164 -9.41 22.02 -7.58
N SER A 165 -10.45 22.77 -7.94
CA SER A 165 -10.42 24.24 -7.95
C SER A 165 -10.03 24.81 -6.58
N MET A 166 -10.61 24.23 -5.53
CA MET A 166 -10.28 24.55 -4.15
C MET A 166 -8.83 24.18 -3.84
N ALA A 167 -8.39 22.95 -4.09
CA ALA A 167 -7.05 22.50 -3.76
C ALA A 167 -5.97 23.35 -4.46
N TRP A 168 -6.18 23.75 -5.71
CA TRP A 168 -5.27 24.63 -6.46
C TRP A 168 -5.45 26.13 -6.15
N GLY A 169 -6.47 26.51 -5.38
CA GLY A 169 -6.72 27.90 -5.01
C GLY A 169 -7.15 28.76 -6.20
N LEU A 170 -7.92 28.20 -7.13
CA LEU A 170 -8.37 28.91 -8.33
C LEU A 170 -9.33 30.06 -7.98
N PRO A 171 -9.35 31.15 -8.77
CA PRO A 171 -10.21 32.31 -8.48
C PRO A 171 -11.72 32.04 -8.72
N GLY A 172 -12.08 30.84 -9.16
CA GLY A 172 -13.45 30.42 -9.44
C GLY A 172 -13.59 28.91 -9.41
N ASN A 173 -14.81 28.44 -9.66
CA ASN A 173 -15.15 27.03 -9.68
C ASN A 173 -15.12 26.51 -11.12
N GLU A 174 -14.01 25.90 -11.50
CA GLU A 174 -13.87 25.28 -12.81
C GLU A 174 -14.60 23.93 -12.86
N TRP A 175 -14.67 23.36 -14.05
CA TRP A 175 -15.25 22.04 -14.32
C TRP A 175 -14.24 21.23 -15.14
N THR A 176 -14.42 19.92 -15.28
CA THR A 176 -13.44 19.04 -15.97
C THR A 176 -13.11 19.50 -17.40
N GLY A 177 -14.05 20.14 -18.10
CA GLY A 177 -13.84 20.67 -19.44
C GLY A 177 -13.01 21.96 -19.52
N SER A 178 -12.62 22.56 -18.40
CA SER A 178 -11.77 23.77 -18.38
C SER A 178 -10.55 23.68 -17.45
N LEU A 179 -10.48 22.67 -16.58
CA LEU A 179 -9.38 22.50 -15.61
C LEU A 179 -8.02 22.28 -16.29
N ASP A 180 -8.00 21.67 -17.47
CA ASP A 180 -6.80 21.49 -18.29
C ASP A 180 -6.11 22.82 -18.64
N SER A 181 -6.87 23.90 -18.80
CA SER A 181 -6.33 25.24 -19.08
C SER A 181 -5.46 25.80 -17.95
N PHE A 182 -5.63 25.32 -16.71
CA PHE A 182 -4.84 25.69 -15.54
C PHE A 182 -3.64 24.77 -15.30
N GLY A 183 -3.53 23.66 -16.05
CA GLY A 183 -2.48 22.68 -15.91
C GLY A 183 -1.55 22.57 -17.14
N VAL A 184 -0.35 22.06 -16.93
CA VAL A 184 0.50 21.51 -17.99
C VAL A 184 0.43 20.00 -17.93
N ARG A 185 0.22 19.34 -19.07
CA ARG A 185 0.18 17.88 -19.15
C ARG A 185 1.53 17.31 -18.74
N ILE A 186 1.52 16.26 -17.92
CA ILE A 186 2.73 15.55 -17.48
C ILE A 186 2.60 14.04 -17.73
N THR A 187 3.70 13.31 -17.64
CA THR A 187 3.70 11.85 -17.70
C THR A 187 3.45 11.25 -16.31
N ARG A 188 3.07 9.96 -16.28
CA ARG A 188 2.92 9.18 -15.03
C ARG A 188 4.17 9.29 -14.14
N ASP A 189 5.35 9.18 -14.72
CA ASP A 189 6.61 9.19 -13.96
C ASP A 189 6.96 10.56 -13.39
N GLN A 190 6.32 11.61 -13.90
CA GLN A 190 6.48 12.98 -13.41
C GLN A 190 5.53 13.32 -12.26
N LEU A 191 4.51 12.49 -11.98
CA LEU A 191 3.50 12.75 -10.95
C LEU A 191 4.14 13.02 -9.58
N GLN A 192 3.69 14.10 -8.97
CA GLN A 192 4.05 14.53 -7.64
C GLN A 192 2.81 14.99 -6.86
N PRO A 193 2.83 14.95 -5.52
CA PRO A 193 1.71 15.40 -4.71
C PRO A 193 1.21 16.79 -5.10
N GLY A 194 -0.09 16.92 -5.32
CA GLY A 194 -0.75 18.16 -5.76
C GLY A 194 -0.96 18.29 -7.27
N ASP A 195 -0.39 17.40 -8.08
CA ASP A 195 -0.77 17.24 -9.49
C ASP A 195 -2.19 16.62 -9.57
N MET A 196 -2.96 16.85 -10.64
CA MET A 196 -4.29 16.26 -10.82
C MET A 196 -4.28 15.12 -11.84
N LEU A 197 -5.24 14.20 -11.73
CA LEU A 197 -5.60 13.25 -12.77
C LEU A 197 -6.99 13.62 -13.27
N LEU A 198 -7.08 14.03 -14.54
CA LEU A 198 -8.28 14.57 -15.15
C LEU A 198 -8.83 13.64 -16.22
N PHE A 199 -10.10 13.28 -16.09
CA PHE A 199 -10.89 12.64 -17.14
C PHE A 199 -12.11 13.51 -17.47
N HIS A 200 -12.20 13.93 -18.72
CA HIS A 200 -13.35 14.64 -19.26
C HIS A 200 -13.97 13.82 -20.40
N ASN A 201 -15.25 13.52 -20.28
CA ASN A 201 -16.06 12.83 -21.27
C ASN A 201 -17.01 13.84 -21.95
N PRO A 202 -16.74 14.25 -23.21
CA PRO A 202 -17.58 15.21 -23.92
C PRO A 202 -19.02 14.74 -24.15
N ASP A 203 -19.25 13.42 -24.22
CA ASP A 203 -20.57 12.84 -24.48
C ASP A 203 -21.45 12.79 -23.22
N ASN A 204 -20.83 12.82 -22.05
CA ASN A 204 -21.52 12.88 -20.76
C ASN A 204 -20.70 13.68 -19.75
N PRO A 205 -20.59 15.00 -19.94
CA PRO A 205 -19.63 15.80 -19.20
C PRO A 205 -20.06 16.00 -17.74
N GLU A 206 -21.35 16.01 -17.45
CA GLU A 206 -21.83 16.16 -16.08
C GLU A 206 -21.65 14.88 -15.26
N LYS A 207 -22.01 13.70 -15.78
CA LYS A 207 -22.04 12.45 -14.98
C LYS A 207 -20.94 11.45 -15.32
N GLY A 208 -20.27 11.61 -16.45
CA GLY A 208 -19.29 10.66 -16.98
C GLY A 208 -17.86 11.18 -16.95
N SER A 209 -17.58 12.18 -16.12
CA SER A 209 -16.28 12.85 -16.04
C SER A 209 -15.88 12.97 -14.57
N HIS A 210 -14.59 12.92 -14.29
CA HIS A 210 -14.11 12.99 -12.92
C HIS A 210 -12.67 13.49 -12.85
N VAL A 211 -12.30 14.04 -11.70
CA VAL A 211 -10.97 14.57 -11.46
C VAL A 211 -10.58 14.40 -10.01
N VAL A 212 -9.31 14.10 -9.76
CA VAL A 212 -8.76 13.93 -8.41
C VAL A 212 -7.41 14.61 -8.26
N ILE A 213 -7.03 14.92 -7.02
CA ILE A 213 -5.66 15.34 -6.67
C ILE A 213 -4.82 14.12 -6.32
N PHE A 214 -3.68 13.97 -7.00
CA PHE A 214 -2.68 12.97 -6.70
C PHE A 214 -1.95 13.32 -5.40
N GLY A 215 -2.01 12.42 -4.42
CA GLY A 215 -1.43 12.58 -3.09
C GLY A 215 -0.06 11.95 -2.90
N GLY A 216 0.41 11.15 -3.86
CA GLY A 216 1.62 10.35 -3.76
C GLY A 216 1.36 8.87 -4.02
N TRP A 217 2.35 8.19 -4.60
CA TRP A 217 2.34 6.74 -4.75
C TRP A 217 2.33 6.07 -3.37
N THR A 218 1.55 5.01 -3.21
CA THR A 218 1.52 4.25 -1.95
C THR A 218 2.81 3.46 -1.72
N ASP A 219 3.50 3.11 -2.80
CA ASP A 219 4.78 2.41 -2.81
C ASP A 219 5.54 2.66 -4.13
N TYR A 220 6.71 2.04 -4.27
CA TYR A 220 7.57 2.16 -5.45
C TYR A 220 7.05 1.48 -6.72
N THR A 221 5.99 0.65 -6.62
CA THR A 221 5.42 -0.05 -7.77
C THR A 221 4.57 0.88 -8.64
N HIS A 222 4.20 2.05 -8.09
CA HIS A 222 3.35 3.05 -8.73
C HIS A 222 2.02 2.46 -9.24
N THR A 223 1.51 1.39 -8.61
CA THR A 223 0.24 0.75 -8.99
C THR A 223 -0.96 1.39 -8.32
N TYR A 224 -0.76 1.92 -7.11
CA TYR A 224 -1.75 2.67 -6.35
C TYR A 224 -1.18 4.01 -5.89
N TYR A 225 -2.05 5.00 -5.79
CA TYR A 225 -1.74 6.31 -5.22
C TYR A 225 -2.80 6.72 -4.22
N VAL A 226 -2.47 7.64 -3.32
CA VAL A 226 -3.47 8.27 -2.46
C VAL A 226 -4.19 9.33 -3.30
N ALA A 227 -5.45 9.10 -3.66
CA ALA A 227 -6.29 10.13 -4.26
C ALA A 227 -6.91 11.01 -3.16
N TYR A 228 -6.86 12.32 -3.35
CA TYR A 228 -7.68 13.29 -2.60
C TYR A 228 -8.80 13.74 -3.55
N GLU A 229 -10.05 13.54 -3.14
CA GLU A 229 -11.18 13.77 -4.03
C GLU A 229 -12.45 14.13 -3.25
N GLN A 230 -13.41 14.70 -3.97
CA GLN A 230 -14.78 14.87 -3.54
C GLN A 230 -15.63 13.92 -4.37
N THR A 231 -16.27 12.97 -3.71
CA THR A 231 -17.20 11.98 -4.29
C THR A 231 -18.33 11.74 -3.28
N PRO A 232 -19.54 11.36 -3.67
CA PRO A 232 -20.57 11.03 -2.69
C PRO A 232 -20.08 9.97 -1.67
N PRO A 233 -20.40 10.12 -0.37
CA PRO A 233 -21.19 11.21 0.21
C PRO A 233 -20.41 12.49 0.58
N HIS A 234 -19.07 12.46 0.66
CA HIS A 234 -18.25 13.58 1.16
C HIS A 234 -16.80 13.53 0.66
N ALA A 235 -16.01 14.57 0.96
CA ALA A 235 -14.58 14.60 0.73
C ALA A 235 -13.88 13.38 1.33
N ARG A 236 -12.95 12.76 0.60
CA ARG A 236 -12.19 11.61 1.10
C ARG A 236 -10.76 11.58 0.59
N LYS A 237 -9.94 10.75 1.26
CA LYS A 237 -8.69 10.23 0.72
C LYS A 237 -8.77 8.72 0.64
N GLN A 238 -8.35 8.15 -0.50
CA GLN A 238 -8.43 6.70 -0.71
C GLN A 238 -7.24 6.20 -1.52
N SER A 239 -6.75 5.01 -1.16
CA SER A 239 -5.81 4.27 -2.02
C SER A 239 -6.53 3.86 -3.31
N THR A 240 -6.05 4.37 -4.43
CA THR A 240 -6.72 4.33 -5.74
C THR A 240 -5.80 3.69 -6.77
N PRO A 241 -6.26 2.70 -7.56
CA PRO A 241 -5.46 2.13 -8.62
C PRO A 241 -5.17 3.20 -9.68
N TYR A 242 -3.97 3.17 -10.25
CA TYR A 242 -3.63 4.11 -11.31
C TYR A 242 -4.25 3.69 -12.66
N ALA A 243 -4.86 4.60 -13.42
CA ALA A 243 -5.10 6.01 -13.11
C ALA A 243 -6.39 6.26 -12.33
N TYR A 244 -7.40 5.40 -12.46
CA TYR A 244 -8.60 5.33 -11.62
C TYR A 244 -9.28 3.95 -11.78
N TRP A 245 -10.34 3.63 -11.04
CA TRP A 245 -11.02 2.32 -11.13
C TRP A 245 -11.68 2.08 -12.49
N SER A 246 -12.50 3.03 -12.95
CA SER A 246 -13.06 3.05 -14.30
C SER A 246 -12.33 4.05 -15.19
N ASN A 247 -12.47 3.88 -16.51
CA ASN A 247 -11.95 4.83 -17.52
C ASN A 247 -10.46 5.15 -17.37
N SER A 248 -9.67 4.23 -16.78
CA SER A 248 -8.27 4.45 -16.40
C SER A 248 -7.41 4.98 -17.55
N ASP A 249 -7.62 4.46 -18.76
CA ASP A 249 -6.87 4.88 -19.96
C ASP A 249 -7.18 6.31 -20.43
N HIS A 250 -8.23 6.94 -19.91
CA HIS A 250 -8.67 8.29 -20.26
C HIS A 250 -8.25 9.36 -19.25
N TYR A 251 -7.71 8.99 -18.09
CA TYR A 251 -7.19 9.95 -17.13
C TYR A 251 -5.83 10.48 -17.56
N VAL A 252 -5.73 11.80 -17.66
CA VAL A 252 -4.51 12.48 -18.05
C VAL A 252 -3.93 13.24 -16.85
N PRO A 253 -2.64 13.06 -16.53
CA PRO A 253 -1.97 13.82 -15.48
C PRO A 253 -1.71 15.28 -15.88
N TYR A 254 -2.00 16.22 -14.96
CA TYR A 254 -1.67 17.63 -15.13
C TYR A 254 -1.02 18.22 -13.89
N ARG A 255 0.02 19.04 -14.11
CA ARG A 255 0.65 19.87 -13.08
C ARG A 255 0.11 21.28 -13.13
N TYR A 256 -0.25 21.84 -11.99
CA TYR A 256 -0.73 23.21 -11.90
C TYR A 256 0.30 24.24 -12.41
N LYS A 257 -0.15 25.17 -13.27
CA LYS A 257 0.69 26.25 -13.84
C LYS A 257 1.15 27.28 -12.82
N GLY A 258 0.38 27.50 -11.75
CA GLY A 258 0.71 28.45 -10.68
C GLY A 258 1.61 27.87 -9.58
N LEU A 259 2.25 26.71 -9.79
CA LEU A 259 3.11 26.12 -8.78
C LEU A 259 4.40 26.95 -8.63
N ALA A 260 4.60 27.60 -7.48
CA ALA A 260 5.89 28.14 -7.10
C ALA A 260 6.87 26.99 -6.84
N GLU A 261 8.07 27.07 -7.41
CA GLU A 261 9.17 26.24 -6.96
C GLU A 261 9.51 26.62 -5.50
N GLY A 262 9.23 25.71 -4.57
CA GLY A 262 9.24 26.01 -3.14
C GLY A 262 10.64 26.28 -2.59
N ALA A 263 10.89 27.55 -2.25
CA ALA A 263 11.57 27.92 -1.01
C ALA A 263 10.52 28.07 0.11
N GLY A 264 10.80 27.53 1.30
CA GLY A 264 10.00 27.68 2.52
C GLY A 264 10.30 26.57 3.54
N GLY A 265 10.90 26.80 4.71
CA GLY A 265 11.19 28.07 5.38
C GLY A 265 12.42 28.04 6.29
N ALA A 266 12.91 29.24 6.60
CA ALA A 266 13.99 29.55 7.56
C ALA A 266 13.39 30.24 8.79
N GLU A 267 14.01 30.12 9.96
CA GLU A 267 14.84 31.18 10.58
C GLU A 267 15.66 30.61 11.77
N PRO A 268 16.75 31.25 12.25
CA PRO A 268 17.84 31.87 11.50
C PRO A 268 19.23 31.40 12.00
N SER A 269 20.20 31.21 11.10
CA SER A 269 21.62 31.63 11.22
C SER A 269 22.50 31.02 10.12
N THR A 270 23.07 31.95 9.34
CA THR A 270 24.31 31.90 8.51
C THR A 270 24.37 31.05 7.22
N PRO A 271 25.13 31.55 6.20
CA PRO A 271 24.64 31.66 4.82
C PRO A 271 25.03 30.46 3.95
N THR A 272 24.19 30.10 2.97
CA THR A 272 24.60 29.22 1.85
C THR A 272 23.87 29.60 0.55
N PRO A 273 24.56 29.63 -0.63
CA PRO A 273 24.00 30.11 -1.90
C PRO A 273 23.01 29.13 -2.58
N PRO A 274 22.25 29.58 -3.61
CA PRO A 274 21.04 28.91 -4.10
C PRO A 274 21.35 27.73 -5.02
N ALA A 275 20.54 26.67 -4.95
CA ALA A 275 20.60 25.55 -5.89
C ALA A 275 19.28 25.38 -6.64
N THR A 276 19.27 25.88 -7.88
CA THR A 276 18.30 25.59 -8.95
C THR A 276 18.34 24.10 -9.32
N PRO A 277 17.19 23.44 -9.59
CA PRO A 277 17.16 22.05 -10.02
C PRO A 277 17.50 21.92 -11.50
N GLY A 278 18.78 21.70 -11.78
CA GLY A 278 19.27 21.33 -13.10
C GLY A 278 20.75 20.96 -13.02
N THR A 279 21.09 19.70 -13.32
CA THR A 279 22.46 19.14 -13.34
C THR A 279 23.09 18.78 -11.97
N ALA A 280 22.53 17.79 -11.25
CA ALA A 280 23.24 17.20 -10.11
C ALA A 280 24.10 15.98 -10.51
N THR A 281 25.07 16.18 -11.41
CA THR A 281 26.24 15.28 -11.56
C THR A 281 27.29 15.54 -10.47
N ARG A 282 27.20 16.67 -9.76
CA ARG A 282 28.12 17.04 -8.68
C ARG A 282 27.65 16.46 -7.34
N PHE A 283 28.59 15.97 -6.54
CA PHE A 283 28.34 15.48 -5.19
C PHE A 283 27.79 16.60 -4.29
N PRO A 284 26.64 16.40 -3.61
CA PRO A 284 25.98 17.47 -2.84
C PRO A 284 26.71 17.82 -1.54
N GLY A 285 27.66 16.99 -1.09
CA GLY A 285 28.42 17.19 0.14
C GLY A 285 28.07 16.15 1.20
N ALA A 286 29.04 15.84 2.07
CA ALA A 286 28.91 14.77 3.07
C ALA A 286 27.82 15.07 4.11
N ALA A 287 27.52 16.34 4.39
CA ALA A 287 26.49 16.76 5.36
C ALA A 287 25.07 16.30 4.98
N TYR A 288 24.82 15.99 3.69
CA TYR A 288 23.53 15.49 3.22
C TYR A 288 23.29 14.01 3.54
N PHE A 289 24.31 13.30 4.01
CA PHE A 289 24.27 11.85 4.26
C PHE A 289 24.76 11.52 5.67
N GLY A 290 23.91 10.90 6.48
CA GLY A 290 24.24 10.56 7.85
C GLY A 290 23.05 10.64 8.79
N THR A 291 23.31 10.34 10.06
CA THR A 291 22.31 10.36 11.13
C THR A 291 21.49 11.65 11.11
N GLY A 292 20.16 11.52 11.08
CA GLY A 292 19.24 12.66 11.08
C GLY A 292 19.00 13.32 9.72
N ALA A 293 19.75 12.96 8.67
CA ALA A 293 19.53 13.52 7.34
C ALA A 293 18.16 13.10 6.80
N ASN A 294 17.40 14.09 6.31
CA ASN A 294 16.12 13.89 5.65
C ASN A 294 16.03 14.82 4.44
N ASN A 295 16.37 14.34 3.25
CA ASN A 295 16.46 15.16 2.05
C ASN A 295 16.35 14.32 0.76
N ALA A 296 16.19 15.00 -0.38
CA ALA A 296 16.04 14.36 -1.68
C ALA A 296 17.29 13.57 -2.12
N TYR A 297 18.49 13.97 -1.70
CA TYR A 297 19.73 13.29 -2.08
C TYR A 297 19.84 11.90 -1.46
N VAL A 298 19.31 11.68 -0.25
CA VAL A 298 19.22 10.32 0.34
C VAL A 298 18.32 9.42 -0.51
N THR A 299 17.16 9.92 -0.96
CA THR A 299 16.28 9.15 -1.84
C THR A 299 16.97 8.82 -3.16
N GLN A 300 17.65 9.80 -3.75
CA GLN A 300 18.39 9.63 -4.99
C GLN A 300 19.51 8.59 -4.83
N LEU A 301 20.30 8.67 -3.75
CA LEU A 301 21.34 7.69 -3.45
C LEU A 301 20.75 6.28 -3.37
N GLY A 302 19.67 6.11 -2.59
CA GLY A 302 19.06 4.81 -2.41
C GLY A 302 18.51 4.22 -3.71
N LYS A 303 17.92 5.04 -4.59
CA LYS A 303 17.51 4.61 -5.94
C LYS A 303 18.70 4.11 -6.77
N LEU A 304 19.80 4.88 -6.79
CA LEU A 304 21.02 4.48 -7.49
C LEU A 304 21.59 3.17 -6.93
N LEU A 305 21.58 2.98 -5.61
CA LEU A 305 22.04 1.74 -4.98
C LEU A 305 21.17 0.53 -5.30
N VAL A 306 19.85 0.71 -5.36
CA VAL A 306 18.91 -0.33 -5.78
C VAL A 306 19.18 -0.77 -7.21
N GLU A 307 19.40 0.18 -8.14
CA GLU A 307 19.79 -0.11 -9.52
C GLU A 307 21.09 -0.94 -9.59
N ARG A 308 21.98 -0.78 -8.62
CA ARG A 308 23.24 -1.53 -8.49
C ARG A 308 23.14 -2.80 -7.65
N GLY A 309 21.94 -3.38 -7.47
CA GLY A 309 21.76 -4.63 -6.72
C GLY A 309 21.62 -4.47 -5.20
N GLY A 310 21.41 -3.25 -4.73
CA GLY A 310 21.25 -2.90 -3.31
C GLY A 310 19.85 -3.12 -2.75
N ALA A 311 18.88 -3.56 -3.57
CA ALA A 311 17.47 -3.74 -3.18
C ALA A 311 17.31 -4.51 -1.86
N ARG A 312 18.12 -5.56 -1.64
CA ARG A 312 18.06 -6.40 -0.43
C ARG A 312 18.28 -5.67 0.90
N PHE A 313 18.87 -4.48 0.88
CA PHE A 313 19.09 -3.71 2.10
C PHE A 313 17.85 -2.92 2.53
N TYR A 314 16.87 -2.79 1.63
CA TYR A 314 15.68 -1.98 1.79
C TYR A 314 14.43 -2.86 1.96
N THR A 315 13.77 -2.77 3.12
CA THR A 315 12.52 -3.51 3.39
C THR A 315 11.32 -2.87 2.66
N THR A 316 11.25 -1.54 2.64
CA THR A 316 10.16 -0.76 2.04
C THR A 316 10.59 -0.03 0.76
N GLY A 317 11.90 -0.03 0.47
CA GLY A 317 12.52 0.77 -0.59
C GLY A 317 13.25 2.01 -0.05
N PRO A 318 13.99 2.73 -0.92
CA PRO A 318 14.74 3.92 -0.53
C PRO A 318 13.80 5.10 -0.26
N GLY A 319 14.10 5.88 0.79
CA GLY A 319 13.30 7.04 1.21
C GLY A 319 14.17 8.27 1.51
N PRO A 320 13.57 9.40 1.92
CA PRO A 320 14.29 10.67 2.12
C PRO A 320 15.08 10.70 3.42
N ARG A 321 14.72 9.86 4.40
CA ARG A 321 15.41 9.75 5.68
C ARG A 321 16.58 8.79 5.54
N TRP A 322 17.77 9.23 5.93
CA TRP A 322 18.96 8.37 6.00
C TRP A 322 18.78 7.31 7.08
N THR A 323 18.98 6.05 6.71
CA THR A 323 18.85 4.91 7.62
C THR A 323 20.06 3.99 7.57
N SER A 324 20.08 3.00 8.46
CA SER A 324 21.07 1.93 8.42
C SER A 324 21.00 1.10 7.12
N ALA A 325 19.86 1.09 6.41
CA ALA A 325 19.74 0.47 5.10
C ALA A 325 20.62 1.19 4.06
N ASP A 326 20.57 2.52 4.01
CA ASP A 326 21.36 3.34 3.11
C ASP A 326 22.85 3.20 3.38
N GLN A 327 23.24 3.19 4.66
CA GLN A 327 24.62 2.97 5.06
C GLN A 327 25.14 1.59 4.63
N ARG A 328 24.37 0.51 4.88
CA ARG A 328 24.75 -0.85 4.50
C ARG A 328 24.80 -1.03 2.98
N ALA A 329 23.83 -0.48 2.26
CA ALA A 329 23.80 -0.54 0.79
C ALA A 329 24.98 0.22 0.17
N THR A 330 25.27 1.42 0.69
CA THR A 330 26.44 2.21 0.27
C THR A 330 27.74 1.46 0.55
N GLN A 331 27.88 0.89 1.74
CA GLN A 331 29.07 0.13 2.11
C GLN A 331 29.25 -1.11 1.22
N ALA A 332 28.16 -1.81 0.91
CA ALA A 332 28.20 -2.97 0.03
C ALA A 332 28.62 -2.59 -1.39
N PHE A 333 28.17 -1.42 -1.90
CA PHE A 333 28.60 -0.89 -3.18
C PHE A 333 30.08 -0.51 -3.21
N GLN A 334 30.57 0.17 -2.16
CA GLN A 334 31.98 0.53 -2.03
C GLN A 334 32.87 -0.71 -1.98
N LYS A 335 32.51 -1.70 -1.16
CA LYS A 335 33.21 -2.99 -1.10
C LYS A 335 33.18 -3.74 -2.43
N ALA A 336 32.09 -3.64 -3.19
CA ALA A 336 32.00 -4.25 -4.52
C ALA A 336 33.03 -3.67 -5.51
N GLN A 337 33.47 -2.43 -5.31
CA GLN A 337 34.54 -1.82 -6.11
C GLN A 337 35.94 -2.33 -5.71
N GLY A 338 36.06 -3.07 -4.60
CA GLY A 338 37.33 -3.43 -3.99
C GLY A 338 37.90 -2.35 -3.07
N TRP A 339 37.09 -1.33 -2.71
CA TRP A 339 37.52 -0.29 -1.78
C TRP A 339 37.55 -0.80 -0.33
N THR A 340 38.46 -0.28 0.48
CA THR A 340 38.69 -0.70 1.87
C THR A 340 38.98 0.49 2.78
N GLY A 341 38.85 0.30 4.09
CA GLY A 341 39.14 1.36 5.07
C GLY A 341 38.17 2.54 4.94
N ALA A 342 38.70 3.76 4.93
CA ALA A 342 37.90 4.99 4.83
C ALA A 342 37.08 5.10 3.54
N ASP A 343 37.50 4.42 2.47
CA ASP A 343 36.79 4.43 1.18
C ASP A 343 35.61 3.43 1.12
N ALA A 344 35.42 2.61 2.17
CA ALA A 344 34.32 1.64 2.33
C ALA A 344 33.62 1.75 3.69
N ASP A 345 33.41 2.98 4.14
CA ASP A 345 32.83 3.34 5.44
C ASP A 345 31.28 3.36 5.46
N GLY A 346 30.64 3.18 4.30
CA GLY A 346 29.19 3.25 4.14
C GLY A 346 28.64 4.66 4.05
N ARG A 347 29.49 5.69 3.90
CA ARG A 347 29.06 7.06 3.63
C ARG A 347 29.45 7.43 2.19
N PRO A 348 28.52 7.99 1.40
CA PRO A 348 28.86 8.39 0.05
C PRO A 348 29.76 9.62 0.10
N GLY A 349 30.99 9.49 -0.40
CA GLY A 349 31.87 10.60 -0.73
C GLY A 349 31.74 11.03 -2.20
N PRO A 350 32.53 12.03 -2.65
CA PRO A 350 32.54 12.48 -4.05
C PRO A 350 32.75 11.33 -5.05
N THR A 351 33.68 10.43 -4.75
CA THR A 351 34.00 9.27 -5.59
C THR A 351 32.85 8.27 -5.67
N THR A 352 32.22 7.94 -4.53
CA THR A 352 31.06 7.04 -4.49
C THR A 352 29.90 7.60 -5.30
N TRP A 353 29.63 8.89 -5.14
CA TRP A 353 28.56 9.59 -5.86
C TRP A 353 28.81 9.62 -7.37
N ALA A 354 30.05 9.94 -7.79
CA ALA A 354 30.43 9.94 -9.21
C ALA A 354 30.29 8.56 -9.86
N TYR A 355 30.62 7.48 -9.13
CA TYR A 355 30.43 6.12 -9.63
C TYR A 355 28.95 5.77 -9.80
N LEU A 356 28.12 6.07 -8.80
CA LEU A 356 26.69 5.78 -8.83
C LEU A 356 25.98 6.57 -9.94
N THR A 357 26.13 7.90 -9.96
CA THR A 357 25.52 8.78 -10.96
C THR A 357 26.04 8.54 -12.37
N GLY A 358 27.33 8.24 -12.52
CA GLY A 358 27.95 7.93 -13.81
C GLY A 358 27.75 6.50 -14.29
N ARG A 359 27.00 5.66 -13.55
CA ARG A 359 26.80 4.23 -13.83
C ARG A 359 28.12 3.45 -14.04
N LYS A 360 29.17 3.80 -13.29
CA LYS A 360 30.50 3.18 -13.35
C LYS A 360 30.71 2.14 -12.24
N GLY A 361 31.68 1.24 -12.44
CA GLY A 361 32.06 0.24 -11.44
C GLY A 361 31.16 -0.99 -11.39
N LYS A 362 31.44 -1.88 -10.43
CA LYS A 362 30.76 -3.17 -10.26
C LYS A 362 29.44 -3.02 -9.51
N ASP A 363 28.49 -3.90 -9.78
CA ASP A 363 27.26 -4.00 -9.00
C ASP A 363 27.51 -4.71 -7.67
N ILE A 364 26.63 -4.49 -6.70
CA ILE A 364 26.69 -5.13 -5.40
C ILE A 364 26.50 -6.63 -5.58
N PRO A 365 27.50 -7.47 -5.24
CA PRO A 365 27.42 -8.90 -5.45
C PRO A 365 26.28 -9.50 -4.60
N PRO A 366 25.58 -10.54 -5.09
CA PRO A 366 24.66 -11.32 -4.28
C PRO A 366 25.43 -12.01 -3.14
N VAL A 367 24.74 -12.31 -2.03
CA VAL A 367 25.39 -12.89 -0.83
C VAL A 367 25.99 -14.27 -1.18
N ALA A 368 27.26 -14.47 -0.85
CA ALA A 368 27.98 -15.73 -1.07
C ALA A 368 27.27 -16.87 -0.33
N GLY A 369 26.89 -17.90 -1.08
CA GLY A 369 25.93 -18.94 -0.68
C GLY A 369 24.84 -19.18 -1.73
N SER A 370 24.69 -18.24 -2.67
CA SER A 370 24.10 -18.51 -3.99
C SER A 370 25.21 -18.90 -4.96
N PRO A 371 25.16 -20.06 -5.64
CA PRO A 371 26.12 -20.36 -6.69
C PRO A 371 25.87 -19.39 -7.86
N GLY A 372 26.74 -18.38 -7.96
CA GLY A 372 26.88 -17.55 -9.14
C GLY A 372 27.46 -18.37 -10.29
N ALA A 373 26.99 -18.08 -11.49
CA ALA A 373 27.48 -18.68 -12.72
C ALA A 373 29.00 -18.51 -12.88
N PRO A 374 29.74 -19.53 -13.33
CA PRO A 374 30.92 -19.32 -14.15
C PRO A 374 30.48 -18.86 -15.54
N GLY A 375 31.33 -18.05 -16.17
CA GLY A 375 31.08 -17.48 -17.47
C GLY A 375 30.90 -18.50 -18.60
N THR A 376 30.53 -17.94 -19.75
CA THR A 376 30.53 -18.52 -21.10
C THR A 376 29.70 -19.80 -21.28
N GLY A 377 28.51 -19.64 -21.85
CA GLY A 377 27.74 -20.76 -22.37
C GLY A 377 26.24 -20.50 -22.39
N THR A 378 25.64 -20.54 -23.56
CA THR A 378 24.20 -20.49 -23.82
C THR A 378 23.42 -21.52 -22.99
N SER A 379 22.66 -21.07 -21.99
CA SER A 379 21.38 -21.66 -21.54
C SER A 379 20.76 -20.75 -20.47
N HIS A 380 19.49 -20.37 -20.63
CA HIS A 380 18.82 -19.50 -19.66
C HIS A 380 18.71 -20.22 -18.31
N PRO A 381 19.27 -19.70 -17.21
CA PRO A 381 19.14 -20.36 -15.91
C PRO A 381 17.69 -20.26 -15.43
N VAL A 382 17.13 -21.42 -15.07
CA VAL A 382 15.81 -21.55 -14.44
C VAL A 382 15.78 -20.66 -13.18
N PRO A 383 14.83 -19.71 -13.05
CA PRO A 383 14.70 -18.88 -11.86
C PRO A 383 14.60 -19.71 -10.58
N ALA A 384 15.18 -19.23 -9.49
CA ALA A 384 15.07 -19.90 -8.19
C ALA A 384 13.62 -19.96 -7.71
N TYR A 385 13.25 -21.07 -7.06
CA TYR A 385 11.89 -21.25 -6.52
C TYR A 385 11.65 -20.31 -5.32
N PRO A 386 10.59 -19.47 -5.36
CA PRO A 386 10.40 -18.40 -4.38
C PRO A 386 9.74 -18.85 -3.07
N GLY A 387 9.47 -20.16 -2.92
CA GLY A 387 8.89 -20.75 -1.72
C GLY A 387 7.37 -20.95 -1.79
N ARG A 388 6.89 -21.96 -1.05
CA ARG A 388 5.46 -22.38 -1.07
C ARG A 388 4.51 -21.29 -0.60
N ALA A 389 4.94 -20.39 0.29
CA ALA A 389 4.12 -19.29 0.81
C ALA A 389 3.67 -18.30 -0.26
N MET A 390 4.34 -18.27 -1.42
CA MET A 390 4.00 -17.40 -2.54
C MET A 390 2.83 -17.94 -3.39
N PHE A 391 2.47 -19.21 -3.23
CA PHE A 391 1.45 -19.92 -4.01
C PHE A 391 0.37 -20.52 -3.11
N ARG A 392 -0.20 -19.70 -2.23
CA ARG A 392 -1.28 -20.09 -1.30
C ARG A 392 -2.51 -19.22 -1.53
N PRO A 393 -3.73 -19.67 -1.15
CA PRO A 393 -4.93 -18.84 -1.24
C PRO A 393 -4.71 -17.45 -0.62
N GLY A 394 -5.04 -16.40 -1.38
CA GLY A 394 -4.85 -15.01 -0.97
C GLY A 394 -3.45 -14.42 -1.22
N ALA A 395 -2.48 -15.21 -1.69
CA ALA A 395 -1.18 -14.68 -2.10
C ALA A 395 -1.33 -13.79 -3.34
N ASN A 396 -0.72 -12.60 -3.30
CA ASN A 396 -0.65 -11.68 -4.43
C ASN A 396 0.79 -11.22 -4.60
N ASN A 397 1.46 -11.70 -5.64
CA ASN A 397 2.88 -11.41 -5.87
C ASN A 397 3.27 -11.71 -7.33
N ALA A 398 4.43 -11.18 -7.74
CA ALA A 398 4.94 -11.33 -9.10
C ALA A 398 5.23 -12.79 -9.49
N TYR A 399 5.52 -13.67 -8.53
CA TYR A 399 5.83 -15.06 -8.83
C TYR A 399 4.62 -15.86 -9.27
N VAL A 400 3.41 -15.53 -8.81
CA VAL A 400 2.17 -16.10 -9.33
C VAL A 400 1.98 -15.73 -10.80
N THR A 401 2.17 -14.44 -11.14
CA THR A 401 2.11 -14.01 -12.55
C THR A 401 3.14 -14.72 -13.40
N GLN A 402 4.36 -14.85 -12.88
CA GLN A 402 5.47 -15.50 -13.56
C GLN A 402 5.18 -16.98 -13.81
N LEU A 403 4.68 -17.70 -12.79
CA LEU A 403 4.24 -19.09 -12.89
C LEU A 403 3.13 -19.24 -13.94
N GLY A 404 2.09 -18.43 -13.84
CA GLY A 404 0.93 -18.51 -14.74
C GLY A 404 1.30 -18.23 -16.19
N LYS A 405 2.18 -17.25 -16.44
CA LYS A 405 2.73 -17.01 -17.79
C LYS A 405 3.49 -18.22 -18.33
N GLN A 406 4.25 -18.91 -17.50
CA GLN A 406 4.93 -20.13 -17.94
C GLN A 406 3.99 -21.31 -18.17
N LEU A 407 2.95 -21.47 -17.35
CA LEU A 407 1.92 -22.47 -17.57
C LEU A 407 1.25 -22.27 -18.93
N VAL A 408 0.84 -21.03 -19.25
CA VAL A 408 0.30 -20.70 -20.57
C VAL A 408 1.31 -21.00 -21.67
N LYS A 409 2.57 -20.58 -21.53
CA LYS A 409 3.63 -20.83 -22.52
C LYS A 409 3.85 -22.32 -22.80
N LYS A 410 3.73 -23.17 -21.78
CA LYS A 410 3.85 -24.63 -21.91
C LYS A 410 2.54 -25.34 -22.28
N GLY A 411 1.46 -24.60 -22.56
CA GLY A 411 0.17 -25.15 -23.00
C GLY A 411 -0.79 -25.54 -21.87
N PHE A 412 -0.48 -25.19 -20.62
CA PHE A 412 -1.27 -25.50 -19.43
C PHE A 412 -2.09 -24.28 -18.96
N GLY A 413 -2.65 -23.52 -19.89
CA GLY A 413 -3.40 -22.30 -19.60
C GLY A 413 -4.93 -22.45 -19.59
N THR A 414 -5.47 -23.64 -19.85
CA THR A 414 -6.90 -23.88 -20.15
C THR A 414 -7.86 -23.37 -19.08
N HIS A 415 -7.45 -23.31 -17.81
CA HIS A 415 -8.29 -22.81 -16.73
C HIS A 415 -8.24 -21.28 -16.55
N TYR A 416 -7.44 -20.56 -17.34
CA TYR A 416 -7.46 -19.10 -17.38
C TYR A 416 -8.49 -18.60 -18.38
N THR A 417 -9.48 -17.82 -17.91
CA THR A 417 -10.48 -17.16 -18.77
C THR A 417 -9.98 -15.82 -19.34
N THR A 418 -9.17 -15.10 -18.55
CA THR A 418 -8.65 -13.76 -18.89
C THR A 418 -7.11 -13.73 -18.94
N GLY A 419 -6.47 -14.88 -18.69
CA GLY A 419 -5.01 -15.02 -18.57
C GLY A 419 -4.49 -15.00 -17.11
N PRO A 420 -3.19 -15.25 -16.92
CA PRO A 420 -2.57 -15.37 -15.61
C PRO A 420 -2.37 -14.02 -14.91
N GLY A 421 -2.89 -13.90 -13.68
CA GLY A 421 -2.78 -12.72 -12.83
C GLY A 421 -1.71 -12.83 -11.73
N SER A 422 -1.57 -11.83 -10.88
CA SER A 422 -0.65 -11.83 -9.72
C SER A 422 -1.23 -12.45 -8.46
N ARG A 423 -2.56 -12.65 -8.42
CA ARG A 423 -3.26 -13.28 -7.31
C ARG A 423 -3.38 -14.77 -7.56
N TRP A 424 -2.90 -15.57 -6.61
CA TRP A 424 -3.04 -17.03 -6.64
C TRP A 424 -4.51 -17.40 -6.46
N GLY A 425 -5.06 -18.14 -7.43
CA GLY A 425 -6.44 -18.60 -7.40
C GLY A 425 -6.62 -20.04 -7.91
N GLU A 426 -7.87 -20.48 -7.98
CA GLU A 426 -8.21 -21.83 -8.43
C GLU A 426 -7.90 -22.11 -9.90
N ALA A 427 -7.80 -21.06 -10.72
CA ALA A 427 -7.30 -21.19 -12.09
C ALA A 427 -5.82 -21.60 -12.09
N ASP A 428 -4.98 -20.95 -11.29
CA ASP A 428 -3.55 -21.30 -11.15
C ASP A 428 -3.38 -22.70 -10.57
N ARG A 429 -4.11 -23.02 -9.49
CA ARG A 429 -4.04 -24.33 -8.85
C ARG A 429 -4.38 -25.45 -9.84
N ARG A 430 -5.48 -25.34 -10.59
CA ARG A 430 -5.89 -26.34 -11.58
C ARG A 430 -4.94 -26.44 -12.77
N ASN A 431 -4.40 -25.32 -13.25
CA ASN A 431 -3.40 -25.31 -14.32
C ASN A 431 -2.08 -25.96 -13.86
N VAL A 432 -1.64 -25.72 -12.63
CA VAL A 432 -0.50 -26.42 -12.02
C VAL A 432 -0.79 -27.91 -11.89
N GLU A 433 -1.98 -28.27 -11.42
CA GLU A 433 -2.40 -29.67 -11.26
C GLU A 433 -2.36 -30.43 -12.59
N ALA A 434 -2.85 -29.79 -13.67
CA ALA A 434 -2.80 -30.32 -15.03
C ALA A 434 -1.35 -30.49 -15.51
N PHE A 435 -0.48 -29.51 -15.27
CA PHE A 435 0.95 -29.62 -15.55
C PHE A 435 1.59 -30.78 -14.79
N GLN A 436 1.36 -30.88 -13.49
CA GLN A 436 1.88 -31.95 -12.63
C GLN A 436 1.43 -33.35 -13.12
N ARG A 437 0.16 -33.51 -13.51
CA ARG A 437 -0.33 -34.76 -14.11
C ARG A 437 0.35 -35.11 -15.42
N ALA A 438 0.59 -34.10 -16.28
CA ALA A 438 1.32 -34.28 -17.53
C ALA A 438 2.79 -34.65 -17.30
N GLN A 439 3.39 -34.26 -16.17
CA GLN A 439 4.71 -34.73 -15.73
C GLN A 439 4.71 -36.15 -15.15
N GLY A 440 3.57 -36.86 -15.18
CA GLY A 440 3.43 -38.23 -14.70
C GLY A 440 3.04 -38.35 -13.21
N TRP A 441 2.82 -37.24 -12.50
CA TRP A 441 2.47 -37.29 -11.08
C TRP A 441 1.00 -37.72 -10.88
N ARG A 442 0.72 -38.45 -9.79
CA ARG A 442 -0.59 -39.04 -9.49
C ARG A 442 -0.93 -38.87 -7.99
N GLY A 443 -2.22 -38.91 -7.65
CA GLY A 443 -2.68 -38.75 -6.28
C GLY A 443 -2.26 -37.41 -5.66
N GLY A 444 -1.89 -37.42 -4.38
CA GLY A 444 -1.48 -36.21 -3.63
C GLY A 444 -0.20 -35.52 -4.13
N ALA A 445 0.53 -36.10 -5.08
CA ALA A 445 1.68 -35.45 -5.72
C ALA A 445 1.27 -34.47 -6.85
N ALA A 446 0.05 -34.59 -7.37
CA ALA A 446 -0.56 -33.63 -8.29
C ALA A 446 -1.64 -32.83 -7.54
N ASP A 447 -1.21 -32.09 -6.53
CA ASP A 447 -2.07 -31.31 -5.62
C ASP A 447 -2.44 -29.91 -6.17
N GLY A 448 -1.79 -29.49 -7.25
CA GLY A 448 -1.94 -28.17 -7.85
C GLY A 448 -1.16 -27.07 -7.14
N TYR A 449 -0.26 -27.41 -6.20
CA TYR A 449 0.60 -26.44 -5.52
C TYR A 449 2.05 -26.60 -6.00
N PRO A 450 2.66 -25.55 -6.59
CA PRO A 450 3.98 -25.67 -7.18
C PRO A 450 5.02 -25.81 -6.07
N GLY A 451 5.75 -26.93 -6.06
CA GLY A 451 6.96 -27.11 -5.26
C GLY A 451 8.25 -26.77 -6.04
N PRO A 452 9.44 -26.91 -5.42
CA PRO A 452 10.72 -26.66 -6.09
C PRO A 452 10.88 -27.44 -7.40
N GLU A 453 10.42 -28.69 -7.44
CA GLU A 453 10.51 -29.53 -8.64
C GLU A 453 9.49 -29.12 -9.71
N THR A 454 8.28 -28.72 -9.31
CA THR A 454 7.28 -28.16 -10.25
C THR A 454 7.84 -26.91 -10.91
N TRP A 455 8.44 -26.02 -10.11
CA TRP A 455 9.03 -24.79 -10.59
C TRP A 455 10.23 -25.05 -11.52
N ARG A 456 11.12 -25.97 -11.14
CA ARG A 456 12.26 -26.34 -11.99
C ARG A 456 11.81 -26.80 -13.38
N ARG A 457 10.85 -27.72 -13.46
CA ARG A 457 10.35 -28.28 -14.74
C ARG A 457 9.50 -27.29 -15.53
N LEU A 458 8.82 -26.38 -14.85
CA LEU A 458 8.00 -25.36 -15.48
C LEU A 458 8.86 -24.24 -16.09
N PHE A 459 10.05 -24.00 -15.55
CA PHE A 459 10.95 -22.93 -15.99
C PHE A 459 12.20 -23.40 -16.75
N SER A 460 12.44 -24.71 -16.83
CA SER A 460 13.32 -25.35 -17.83
C SER A 460 12.65 -25.39 -19.19
#